data_AF-A0A965HUN0-F1
#
_entry.id   AF-A0A965HUN0-F1
#
_cell.length_a   1.000
_cell.length_b   1.000
_cell.length_c   1.000
_cell.angle_alpha   90.00
_cell.angle_beta   90.00
_cell.angle_gamma   90.00
#
_symmetry.space_group_name_H-M   'P 1'
#
loop_
_entity.id
_entity.type
_entity.pdbx_description
1 polymer ?
#
loop_
_entity_poly.entity_id
_entity_poly.type
_entity_poly.pdbx_seq_one_letter_code
_entity_poly.pdbx_strand_id
1 'polypeptide(L)' 'MIGTKQYKAQLEITLTTKTGDVFKRPIELVVDADSKEAAETMLAKSDVTAEITHIALTAIHHVGRDTGRSA' A
#
# COMPACT_ATOMS: atom_id res chain seq x y z
N MET A 1 -6.36 27.24 -20.34
CA MET A 1 -6.88 25.96 -19.82
C MET A 1 -5.67 25.15 -19.41
N ILE A 2 -5.35 25.12 -18.11
CA ILE A 2 -4.23 24.31 -17.61
C ILE A 2 -4.79 22.89 -17.51
N GLY A 3 -4.35 22.02 -18.41
CA GLY A 3 -4.91 20.67 -18.51
C GLY A 3 -4.68 19.89 -17.22
N THR A 4 -5.69 19.11 -16.83
CA THR A 4 -5.63 18.17 -15.72
C THR A 4 -4.42 17.24 -15.88
N LYS A 5 -3.63 17.08 -14.82
CA LYS A 5 -2.43 16.24 -14.78
C LYS A 5 -2.63 15.07 -13.83
N GLN A 6 -1.93 13.98 -14.12
CA GLN A 6 -1.88 12.82 -13.24
C GLN A 6 -0.73 12.95 -12.24
N TYR A 7 -1.04 12.65 -10.98
CA TYR A 7 -0.09 12.61 -9.88
C TYR A 7 -0.13 11.22 -9.25
N LYS A 8 1.05 10.63 -9.03
CA LYS A 8 1.18 9.38 -8.29
C LYS A 8 1.45 9.71 -6.82
N ALA A 9 0.48 9.43 -5.96
CA ALA A 9 0.61 9.51 -4.52
C ALA A 9 1.05 8.16 -3.96
N GLN A 10 2.05 8.18 -3.09
CA GLN A 10 2.49 7.00 -2.34
C GLN A 10 1.89 7.08 -0.94
N LEU A 11 1.12 6.06 -0.57
CA LEU A 11 0.51 5.93 0.75
C LEU A 11 1.04 4.67 1.44
N GLU A 12 1.01 4.63 2.77
CA GLU A 12 1.34 3.41 3.53
C GLU A 12 0.06 2.88 4.18
N ILE A 13 -0.28 1.62 3.90
CA ILE A 13 -1.30 0.90 4.65
C ILE A 13 -0.61 0.15 5.79
N THR A 14 -1.16 0.32 6.99
CA THR A 14 -0.80 -0.48 8.17
C THR A 14 -1.99 -1.37 8.54
N LEU A 15 -1.81 -2.69 8.48
CA LEU A 15 -2.75 -3.68 8.97
C LEU A 15 -2.26 -4.20 10.32
N THR A 16 -3.03 -3.96 11.37
CA THR A 16 -2.77 -4.49 12.72
C THR A 16 -3.76 -5.60 13.02
N THR A 17 -3.28 -6.82 13.27
CA THR A 17 -4.13 -7.94 13.65
C THR A 17 -4.54 -7.84 15.12
N LYS A 18 -5.59 -8.57 15.50
CA LYS A 18 -6.00 -8.68 16.91
C LYS A 18 -4.93 -9.33 17.80
N THR A 19 -4.00 -10.09 17.23
CA THR A 19 -2.85 -10.70 17.92
C THR A 19 -1.69 -9.72 18.09
N GLY A 20 -1.76 -8.53 17.50
CA GLY A 20 -0.72 -7.50 17.60
C GLY A 20 0.30 -7.51 16.46
N ASP A 21 0.15 -8.39 15.47
CA ASP A 21 1.02 -8.39 14.29
C ASP A 21 0.73 -7.16 13.44
N VAL A 22 1.81 -6.50 12.99
CA VAL A 22 1.73 -5.28 12.19
C VAL A 22 2.31 -5.53 10.80
N PHE A 23 1.49 -5.36 9.78
CA PHE A 23 1.89 -5.45 8.38
C PHE A 23 1.85 -4.06 7.76
N LYS A 24 2.99 -3.57 7.28
CA LYS A 24 3.10 -2.29 6.57
C LYS A 24 3.37 -2.53 5.11
N ARG A 25 2.57 -1.92 4.23
CA ARG A 25 2.78 -2.00 2.79
C ARG A 25 2.54 -0.64 2.13
N PRO A 26 3.44 -0.21 1.23
CA PRO A 26 3.16 0.94 0.39
C PRO A 26 2.08 0.57 -0.63
N ILE A 27 1.18 1.52 -0.90
CA ILE A 27 0.27 1.50 -2.04
C ILE A 27 0.52 2.76 -2.88
N GLU A 28 0.27 2.63 -4.17
CA GLU A 28 0.32 3.76 -5.10
C GLU A 28 -1.11 4.10 -5.53
N LEU A 29 -1.47 5.38 -5.44
CA LEU A 29 -2.73 5.90 -5.93
C LEU A 29 -2.44 6.94 -7.01
N VAL A 30 -3.05 6.77 -8.18
CA VAL A 30 -2.99 7.78 -9.24
C VAL A 30 -4.23 8.67 -9.12
N VAL A 31 -4.00 9.97 -9.06
CA VAL A 31 -5.06 10.98 -8.97
C VAL A 31 -4.91 12.02 -10.07
N ASP A 32 -6.04 12.48 -10.59
CA ASP A 32 -6.13 13.59 -11.53
C ASP A 32 -6.33 14.91 -10.76
N ALA A 33 -5.49 15.90 -11.03
CA ALA A 33 -5.61 17.24 -10.44
C ALA A 33 -5.04 18.33 -11.36
N ASP A 34 -5.49 19.57 -11.15
CA ASP A 34 -5.01 20.71 -11.92
C ASP A 34 -3.62 21.20 -11.47
N SER A 35 -3.22 20.86 -10.25
CA SER A 35 -1.88 21.10 -9.70
C SER A 35 -1.51 20.09 -8.60
N LYS A 36 -0.24 20.09 -8.18
CA LYS A 36 0.25 19.23 -7.08
C LYS A 36 -0.40 19.63 -5.75
N GLU A 37 -0.51 20.92 -5.49
CA GLU A 37 -1.11 21.49 -4.28
C GLU A 37 -2.61 21.15 -4.19
N ALA A 38 -3.31 21.12 -5.34
CA ALA A 38 -4.69 20.68 -5.41
C ALA A 38 -4.83 19.19 -5.06
N ALA A 39 -3.94 18.33 -5.60
CA ALA A 39 -3.91 16.91 -5.26
C ALA A 39 -3.63 16.67 -3.77
N GLU A 40 -2.66 17.39 -3.20
CA GLU A 40 -2.33 17.31 -1.76
C GLU A 40 -3.48 17.77 -0.88
N THR A 41 -4.15 18.87 -1.23
CA THR A 41 -5.31 19.37 -0.48
C THR A 41 -6.49 18.39 -0.54
N MET A 42 -6.72 17.79 -1.71
CA MET A 42 -7.75 16.77 -1.89
C MET A 42 -7.47 15.55 -1.02
N LEU A 43 -6.24 15.01 -1.07
CA LEU A 43 -5.84 13.85 -0.28
C LEU A 43 -5.85 14.14 1.23
N ALA A 44 -5.43 15.33 1.65
CA ALA A 44 -5.43 15.72 3.06
C ALA A 44 -6.85 15.85 3.67
N LYS A 45 -7.86 16.09 2.83
CA LYS A 45 -9.28 16.17 3.23
C LYS A 45 -10.05 14.88 2.95
N SER A 46 -9.39 13.85 2.46
CA SER A 46 -10.04 12.60 2.10
C SER A 46 -10.28 11.75 3.34
N ASP A 47 -11.52 11.30 3.52
CA ASP A 47 -11.84 10.22 4.44
C ASP A 47 -11.49 8.89 3.78
N VAL A 48 -10.36 8.31 4.18
CA VAL A 48 -9.89 7.03 3.62
C VAL A 48 -10.64 5.89 4.31
N THR A 49 -11.57 5.26 3.58
CA THR A 49 -12.17 3.99 3.98
C THR A 49 -11.48 2.86 3.22
N ALA A 50 -10.90 1.91 3.95
CA ALA A 50 -10.34 0.69 3.38
C ALA A 50 -11.27 -0.48 3.67
N GLU A 51 -11.78 -1.13 2.62
CA GLU A 51 -12.59 -2.34 2.72
C GLU A 51 -11.82 -3.54 2.19
N ILE A 52 -11.81 -4.64 2.96
CA ILE A 52 -11.27 -5.91 2.51
C ILE A 52 -12.41 -6.72 1.90
N THR A 53 -12.57 -6.63 0.58
CA THR A 53 -13.65 -7.32 -0.14
C THR A 53 -13.30 -8.77 -0.47
N HIS A 54 -12.02 -9.10 -0.60
CA HIS A 54 -11.56 -10.44 -0.92
C HIS A 54 -10.18 -10.73 -0.31
N ILE A 55 -9.97 -11.96 0.17
CA ILE A 55 -8.70 -12.45 0.68
C ILE A 55 -8.33 -13.72 -0.08
N ALA A 56 -7.19 -13.70 -0.76
CA ALA A 56 -6.58 -14.87 -1.38
C ALA A 56 -5.19 -15.11 -0.76
N LEU A 57 -4.91 -16.36 -0.41
CA LEU A 57 -3.64 -16.78 0.19
C LEU A 57 -2.89 -17.68 -0.77
N THR A 58 -1.62 -17.39 -1.01
CA THR A 58 -0.70 -18.28 -1.73
C THR A 58 0.46 -18.59 -0.80
N ALA A 59 0.77 -19.88 -0.60
CA ALA A 59 1.89 -20.28 0.21
C ALA A 59 3.20 -19.91 -0.51
N ILE A 60 4.10 -19.24 0.21
CA ILE A 60 5.46 -18.99 -0.26
C ILE A 60 6.35 -20.05 0.39
N HIS A 61 6.91 -20.95 -0.41
CA HIS A 61 7.91 -21.89 0.08
C HIS A 61 9.29 -21.25 -0.03
N HIS A 62 9.86 -20.81 1.09
CA HIS A 62 11.27 -20.47 1.13
C HIS A 62 12.08 -21.76 0.99
N VAL A 63 12.65 -21.98 -0.20
CA VAL A 63 13.66 -23.02 -0.39
C VAL A 63 14.94 -22.55 0.29
N GLY A 64 15.00 -22.72 1.60
CA GLY A 64 16.27 -22.65 2.32
C GLY A 64 17.16 -23.76 1.76
N ARG A 65 18.35 -23.41 1.27
CA ARG A 65 19.40 -24.41 1.17
C ARG A 65 19.71 -24.82 2.60
N ASP A 66 19.28 -26.00 2.98
CA ASP A 66 19.84 -26.70 4.12
C ASP A 66 21.32 -26.90 3.79
N THR A 67 22.16 -25.93 4.18
CA THR A 67 23.60 -26.12 4.20
C THR A 67 23.85 -27.05 5.35
N GLY A 68 23.62 -28.34 5.09
CA GLY A 68 23.86 -29.42 6.02
C GLY A 68 25.22 -29.22 6.67
N ARG A 69 25.19 -28.89 7.95
CA ARG A 69 26.33 -29.04 8.83
C ARG A 69 25.86 -29.89 9.99
N SER A 70 25.75 -31.18 9.68
CA SER A 70 26.02 -32.21 10.68
C SER A 70 27.54 -32.19 10.89
N ALA A 71 27.98 -31.68 12.03
CA ALA A 71 29.25 -31.98 12.69
C ALA A 71 29.12 -31.56 14.15
#